data_AF-Q70Y31-F1
#
_entry.id   AF-Q70Y31-F1
#
_cell.length_a   1.000
_cell.length_b   1.000
_cell.length_c   1.000
_cell.angle_alpha   90.00
_cell.angle_beta   90.00
_cell.angle_gamma   90.00
#
_symmetry.space_group_name_H-M   'P 1'
#
loop_
_entity.id
_entity.type
_entity.pdbx_description
1 polymer ?
#
loop_
_entity_poly.entity_id
_entity_poly.type
_entity_poly.pdbx_seq_one_letter_code
_entity_poly.pdbx_strand_id
1 'polypeptide(L)'
;TQADSCRPLTHSTDSPYGENLAWFSNASRTPTDAVALWVEEEQYYDYASNSCAEGETCGHYTQVVWGDTTSVGCASVDCSDGGIYFI
;
A
#
# COMPACT_ATOMS: atom_id res chain seq x y z
N THR A 1 0.49 -6.56 24.15
CA THR A 1 1.49 -6.35 23.09
C THR A 1 0.78 -6.22 21.75
N GLN A 2 0.00 -5.14 21.57
CA GLN A 2 -0.62 -4.80 20.27
C GLN A 2 0.40 -4.13 19.33
N ALA A 3 1.55 -3.71 19.88
CA ALA A 3 2.62 -3.01 19.17
C ALA A 3 3.40 -3.89 18.18
N ASP A 4 3.33 -5.22 18.30
CA ASP A 4 4.11 -6.14 17.46
C ASP A 4 3.28 -6.80 16.34
N SER A 5 1.98 -6.48 16.20
CA SER A 5 1.11 -7.07 15.16
C SER A 5 1.06 -6.26 13.86
N CYS A 6 1.91 -5.23 13.71
CA CYS A 6 1.96 -4.32 12.55
C CYS A 6 0.60 -3.70 12.16
N ARG A 7 -0.30 -3.51 13.13
CA ARG A 7 -1.66 -3.01 12.91
C ARG A 7 -2.08 -2.05 14.03
N PRO A 8 -2.97 -1.07 13.75
CA PRO A 8 -3.55 -0.75 12.44
C PRO A 8 -2.51 -0.18 11.46
N LEU A 9 -2.80 -0.26 10.15
CA LEU A 9 -2.00 0.46 9.16
C LEU A 9 -2.30 1.95 9.30
N THR A 10 -1.27 2.76 9.51
CA THR A 10 -1.41 4.20 9.69
C THR A 10 -0.26 4.86 8.98
N HIS A 11 -0.59 5.83 8.12
CA HIS A 11 0.42 6.54 7.37
C HIS A 11 1.32 7.40 8.27
N SER A 12 2.56 7.56 7.85
CA SER A 12 3.51 8.48 8.49
C SER A 12 2.94 9.91 8.54
N THR A 13 2.89 10.53 9.72
CA THR A 13 2.29 11.87 9.90
C THR A 13 3.21 13.03 9.51
N ASP A 14 4.52 12.82 9.58
CA ASP A 14 5.54 13.87 9.42
C ASP A 14 6.49 13.59 8.24
N SER A 15 6.01 12.82 7.26
CA SER A 15 6.75 12.50 6.03
C SER A 15 6.32 13.41 4.87
N PRO A 16 7.25 13.99 4.10
CA PRO A 16 6.93 14.69 2.86
C PRO A 16 6.71 13.74 1.67
N TYR A 17 6.87 12.43 1.86
CA TYR A 17 6.78 11.42 0.81
C TYR A 17 5.40 10.77 0.78
N GLY A 18 4.94 10.41 -0.42
CA GLY A 18 3.82 9.49 -0.59
C GLY A 18 4.15 8.10 -0.03
N GLU A 19 3.14 7.35 0.37
CA GLU A 19 3.31 6.09 1.07
C GLU A 19 2.18 5.13 0.71
N ASN A 20 2.52 3.88 0.41
CA ASN A 20 1.56 2.80 0.24
C ASN A 20 1.80 1.75 1.31
N LEU A 21 0.75 1.29 1.97
CA LEU A 21 0.86 0.29 3.03
C LEU A 21 0.11 -0.98 2.63
N ALA A 22 0.66 -2.13 2.99
CA ALA A 22 -0.06 -3.40 2.88
C ALA A 22 0.23 -4.27 4.09
N TRP A 23 -0.74 -5.12 4.44
CA TRP A 23 -0.54 -6.18 5.41
C TRP A 23 -1.24 -7.43 4.96
N PHE A 24 -0.58 -8.56 5.18
CA PHE A 24 -1.15 -9.87 4.93
C PHE A 24 -1.05 -10.71 6.19
N SER A 25 -2.06 -11.54 6.44
CA SER A 25 -2.08 -12.49 7.56
C SER A 25 -1.14 -13.69 7.39
N ASN A 26 -0.45 -13.78 6.26
CA ASN A 26 0.49 -14.85 5.94
C ASN A 26 1.85 -14.24 5.60
N ALA A 27 2.84 -14.48 6.45
CA ALA A 27 4.21 -14.00 6.28
C ALA A 27 4.93 -14.51 5.01
N SER A 28 4.38 -15.50 4.29
CA SER A 28 4.96 -15.95 3.02
C SER A 28 4.68 -15.01 1.84
N ARG A 29 3.93 -13.93 2.03
CA ARG A 29 3.66 -12.94 0.98
C ARG A 29 4.91 -12.14 0.66
N THR A 30 4.98 -11.66 -0.57
CA THR A 30 6.16 -11.01 -1.14
C THR A 30 5.90 -9.53 -1.42
N PRO A 31 6.95 -8.72 -1.63
CA PRO A 31 6.78 -7.35 -2.12
C PRO A 31 6.00 -7.29 -3.44
N THR A 32 6.12 -8.31 -4.31
CA THR A 32 5.33 -8.40 -5.54
C THR A 32 3.84 -8.58 -5.26
N ASP A 33 3.46 -9.36 -4.24
CA ASP A 33 2.05 -9.46 -3.83
C ASP A 33 1.50 -8.12 -3.32
N ALA A 34 2.30 -7.35 -2.58
CA ALA A 34 1.90 -6.03 -2.08
C ALA A 34 1.69 -5.03 -3.23
N VAL A 35 2.63 -4.96 -4.17
CA VAL A 35 2.50 -4.10 -5.35
C VAL A 35 1.33 -4.54 -6.22
N ALA A 36 1.11 -5.84 -6.41
CA ALA A 36 -0.04 -6.35 -7.15
C ALA A 36 -1.36 -5.93 -6.49
N LEU A 37 -1.49 -6.03 -5.16
CA LEU A 37 -2.66 -5.58 -4.42
C LEU A 37 -2.93 -4.08 -4.64
N TRP A 38 -1.89 -3.24 -4.64
CA TRP A 38 -2.04 -1.82 -4.93
C TRP A 38 -2.42 -1.55 -6.39
N VAL A 39 -1.88 -2.34 -7.33
CA VAL A 39 -2.17 -2.21 -8.77
C VAL A 39 -3.57 -2.71 -9.12
N GLU A 40 -4.11 -3.68 -8.40
CA GLU A 40 -5.48 -4.20 -8.61
C GLU A 40 -6.55 -3.09 -8.50
N GLU A 41 -6.27 -1.99 -7.82
CA GLU A 41 -7.18 -0.85 -7.77
C GLU A 41 -7.33 -0.10 -9.11
N GLU A 42 -6.49 -0.39 -10.12
CA GLU A 42 -6.63 0.13 -11.50
C GLU A 42 -8.05 -0.09 -12.03
N GLN A 43 -8.68 -1.22 -11.68
CA GLN A 43 -10.04 -1.55 -12.10
C GLN A 43 -11.09 -0.53 -11.64
N TYR A 44 -10.78 0.26 -10.62
CA TYR A 44 -11.64 1.31 -10.05
C TYR A 44 -11.24 2.72 -10.50
N TYR A 45 -10.15 2.86 -11.26
CA TYR A 45 -9.66 4.16 -11.71
C TYR A 45 -10.14 4.49 -13.12
N ASP A 46 -10.82 5.63 -13.27
CA ASP A 46 -11.21 6.17 -14.57
C ASP A 46 -10.19 7.22 -15.04
N TYR A 47 -9.44 6.88 -16.09
CA TYR A 47 -8.45 7.77 -16.69
C TYR A 47 -9.05 8.99 -17.39
N ALA A 48 -10.28 8.90 -17.91
CA ALA A 48 -10.91 9.99 -18.63
C ALA A 48 -11.36 11.10 -17.67
N SER A 49 -11.86 10.72 -16.49
CA SER A 49 -12.26 11.66 -15.44
C SER A 49 -11.18 11.93 -14.39
N ASN A 50 -10.10 11.14 -14.39
CA ASN A 50 -9.02 11.20 -13.41
C ASN A 50 -9.57 11.05 -11.96
N SER A 51 -10.45 10.07 -11.78
CA SER A 51 -11.17 9.85 -10.52
C SER A 51 -11.35 8.38 -10.20
N CYS A 52 -11.54 8.08 -8.91
CA CYS A 52 -11.99 6.76 -8.47
C CYS A 52 -13.48 6.55 -8.71
N ALA A 53 -13.87 5.30 -8.94
CA ALA A 53 -15.26 4.87 -8.83
C ALA A 53 -15.82 5.19 -7.43
N GLU A 54 -17.10 5.56 -7.37
CA GLU A 54 -17.75 5.96 -6.12
C GLU A 54 -17.75 4.81 -5.10
N GLY A 55 -17.22 5.07 -3.91
CA GLY A 55 -17.12 4.09 -2.82
C GLY A 55 -15.91 3.15 -2.90
N GLU A 56 -15.11 3.24 -3.96
CA GLU A 56 -13.91 2.41 -4.16
C GLU A 56 -12.63 3.17 -3.78
N THR A 57 -11.52 2.43 -3.67
CA THR A 57 -10.17 2.99 -3.43
C THR A 57 -9.27 2.74 -4.62
N CYS A 58 -8.52 3.76 -5.01
CA CYS A 58 -7.49 3.74 -6.06
C CYS A 58 -6.29 4.63 -5.69
N GLY A 59 -6.18 5.00 -4.42
CA GLY A 59 -5.09 5.81 -3.90
C GLY A 59 -3.75 5.10 -4.00
N HIS A 60 -3.72 3.78 -3.75
CA HIS A 60 -2.49 3.02 -3.85
C HIS A 60 -2.08 2.87 -5.31
N TYR A 61 -3.03 2.57 -6.21
CA TYR A 61 -2.76 2.51 -7.65
C TYR A 61 -2.19 3.83 -8.17
N THR A 62 -2.87 4.94 -7.90
CA THR A 62 -2.43 6.27 -8.36
C THR A 62 -1.05 6.63 -7.83
N GLN A 63 -0.72 6.25 -6.59
CA GLN A 63 0.64 6.43 -6.06
C GLN A 63 1.69 5.58 -6.78
N VAL A 64 1.36 4.34 -7.19
CA VAL A 64 2.26 3.46 -7.98
C VAL A 64 2.56 4.07 -9.36
N VAL A 65 1.55 4.64 -10.02
CA VAL A 65 1.69 5.20 -11.38
C VAL A 65 1.91 6.71 -11.41
N TRP A 66 2.24 7.32 -10.28
CA TRP A 66 2.36 8.77 -10.17
C TRP A 66 3.55 9.30 -10.95
N GLY A 67 3.27 10.06 -12.03
CA GLY A 67 4.30 10.48 -12.99
C GLY A 67 5.40 11.37 -12.42
N ASP A 68 5.12 12.10 -11.33
CA ASP A 68 6.10 12.98 -10.68
C ASP A 68 6.99 12.24 -9.67
N THR A 69 6.66 10.98 -9.31
CA THR A 69 7.47 10.17 -8.39
C THR A 69 8.68 9.64 -9.13
N THR A 70 9.86 10.11 -8.76
CA THR A 70 11.14 9.74 -9.41
C THR A 70 12.04 8.86 -8.55
N SER A 71 11.64 8.57 -7.31
CA SER A 71 12.40 7.75 -6.37
C SER A 71 11.45 7.00 -5.46
N VAL A 72 11.81 5.76 -5.13
CA VAL A 72 11.02 4.87 -4.26
C VAL A 72 11.95 4.19 -3.25
N GLY A 73 11.42 3.95 -2.06
CA GLY A 73 12.03 3.12 -1.03
C GLY A 73 10.96 2.22 -0.44
N CYS A 74 11.30 0.96 -0.15
CA CYS A 74 10.35 -0.02 0.35
C CYS A 74 10.96 -0.82 1.50
N ALA A 75 10.12 -1.35 2.38
CA ALA A 75 10.51 -2.27 3.44
C ALA A 75 9.43 -3.31 3.73
N SER A 76 9.84 -4.41 4.35
CA SER A 76 8.92 -5.44 4.85
C SER A 76 9.26 -5.83 6.27
N VAL A 77 8.24 -6.13 7.08
CA VAL A 77 8.40 -6.53 8.49
C VAL A 77 7.53 -7.76 8.78
N ASP A 78 8.16 -8.83 9.27
CA ASP A 78 7.44 -9.97 9.83
C ASP A 78 6.79 -9.57 11.16
N CYS A 79 5.48 -9.79 11.25
CA CYS A 79 4.67 -9.40 12.39
C CYS A 79 4.58 -10.56 13.39
N SER A 80 4.47 -10.25 14.68
CA SER A 80 4.42 -11.24 15.77
C SER A 80 3.20 -12.18 15.70
N ASP A 81 2.17 -11.81 14.95
CA ASP A 81 0.95 -12.58 14.73
C ASP A 81 1.03 -13.51 13.51
N GLY A 82 2.21 -13.64 12.89
CA GLY A 82 2.44 -14.44 11.69
C GLY A 82 2.05 -13.77 10.38
N GLY A 83 1.64 -12.48 10.43
CA GLY A 83 1.47 -11.65 9.26
C GLY A 83 2.78 -11.01 8.78
N ILE A 84 2.68 -10.26 7.68
CA ILE A 84 3.76 -9.43 7.14
C ILE A 84 3.21 -8.08 6.71
N TYR A 85 3.96 -7.03 7.01
CA TYR A 85 3.69 -5.65 6.64
C TYR A 85 4.63 -5.18 5.54
N PHE A 86 4.12 -4.38 4.61
CA PHE A 86 4.87 -3.71 3.55
C PHE A 86 4.60 -2.21 3.55
N ILE A 87 5.67 -1.46 3.27
CA ILE A 87 5.70 -0.02 3.00
C ILE A 87 6.58 0.24 1.78
#